data_AF-A0A6C0P8B8-F1
#
_entry.id   AF-A0A6C0P8B8-F1
#
_cell.length_a   1.000
_cell.length_b   1.000
_cell.length_c   1.000
_cell.angle_alpha   90.00
_cell.angle_beta   90.00
_cell.angle_gamma   90.00
#
_symmetry.space_group_name_H-M   'P 1'
#
loop_
_entity.id
_entity.type
_entity.pdbx_description
1 polymer ?
#
loop_
_entity_poly.entity_id
_entity_poly.type
_entity_poly.pdbx_seq_one_letter_code
_entity_poly.pdbx_strand_id
1 'polypeptide(L)'
;MRRHLGMLFLSLTLVLAILPPAARAQSQTPAISVALNDVPITMPAAPYIEKGVTMVPFRAIFEALQLTVQWNPATQTVKGANNWMTLELRVGDRNASVDGKPVSTDTPAVLHGASVYVPLRFIGEATGNIVLWDAAAHKIDIRSGHAWQGQVAHNNGRTRTLRLMRLDVNVYHFMSETKTTADGRFSFDGLEEGKDYMVQGAWPEDADIRPCQFGYRRWNLCDQLTSFGHPAAVFRIVTPDGDPIDSYSQPLALENAGNSVPLVNAPGMYVAESLTDGAAYTVSFDLNANLYSSFDAPAPYTFTYRTGEPVLYDLRLTAAPAPQAAGKLVNEAGTPFNNATIMVTSESKDSGRPAVRFHVPVQPDGSFALRGLVAGTHYSYDVITPHWTRPSLGDYTDLFSHAFEYSGAIVDLGTLTLHPIQLRGTIKDNAGHPLSASVVLKDASGNTIAVSSDGRATAVTSVIGAGYFGLGGMIEGQAYTVTATTQVMKKTKTVNGITYLQRLELPKPITFVYAKGMADIELVMN
;
A
#
# COMPACT_ATOMS: atom_id res chain seq x y z
N MET A 1 48.78 84.82 53.07
CA MET A 1 47.30 84.87 52.99
C MET A 1 46.76 83.47 53.28
N ARG A 2 46.19 83.27 54.48
CA ARG A 2 44.80 82.80 54.75
C ARG A 2 44.52 81.38 54.25
N ARG A 3 44.56 80.33 55.09
CA ARG A 3 43.72 79.96 56.25
C ARG A 3 42.30 79.46 55.88
N HIS A 4 41.95 78.31 56.49
CA HIS A 4 40.62 77.76 56.82
C HIS A 4 39.92 76.88 55.79
N LEU A 5 40.06 75.55 55.95
CA LEU A 5 39.02 74.58 55.59
C LEU A 5 38.69 73.78 56.86
N GLY A 6 37.82 74.36 57.68
CA GLY A 6 37.31 73.77 58.91
C GLY A 6 35.88 73.26 58.70
N MET A 7 35.71 71.97 59.00
CA MET A 7 34.55 71.33 59.64
C MET A 7 33.17 71.99 59.50
N LEU A 8 32.25 71.28 58.84
CA LEU A 8 30.83 71.10 59.17
C LEU A 8 30.31 70.09 58.12
N PHE A 9 29.98 68.84 58.43
CA PHE A 9 28.74 68.43 59.08
C PHE A 9 28.86 66.97 59.55
N LEU A 10 28.89 66.78 60.87
CA LEU A 10 28.63 65.52 61.56
C LEU A 10 27.13 65.48 61.88
N SER A 11 26.29 64.98 60.95
CA SER A 11 24.92 64.47 61.25
C SER A 11 24.18 64.06 59.97
N LEU A 12 24.36 62.83 59.50
CA LEU A 12 23.34 62.13 58.71
C LEU A 12 23.40 60.63 59.01
N THR A 13 22.88 60.31 60.19
CA THR A 13 22.47 58.96 60.57
C THR A 13 21.33 58.46 59.69
N LEU A 14 21.34 57.15 59.43
CA LEU A 14 20.16 56.29 59.22
C LEU A 14 19.58 56.23 57.80
N VAL A 15 19.89 55.13 57.11
CA VAL A 15 18.99 54.15 56.43
C VAL A 15 19.86 53.46 55.37
N LEU A 16 20.53 52.36 55.76
CA LEU A 16 21.02 51.37 54.81
C LEU A 16 20.13 50.14 54.95
N ALA A 17 19.29 49.96 53.94
CA ALA A 17 18.20 49.01 53.89
C ALA A 17 18.69 47.56 53.98
N ILE A 18 17.94 46.80 54.77
CA ILE A 18 17.95 45.34 54.85
C ILE A 18 17.60 44.80 53.46
N LEU A 19 18.57 44.19 52.76
CA LEU A 19 18.28 43.36 51.60
C LEU A 19 17.77 42.00 52.13
N PRO A 20 16.56 41.54 51.73
CA PRO A 20 16.17 40.16 52.01
C PRO A 20 17.14 39.21 51.30
N PRO A 21 17.52 38.08 51.93
CA PRO A 21 18.35 37.08 51.25
C PRO A 21 17.63 36.63 49.98
N ALA A 22 18.33 36.70 48.85
CA ALA A 22 17.85 36.14 47.60
C ALA A 22 17.50 34.67 47.84
N ALA A 23 16.20 34.35 47.78
CA ALA A 23 15.73 32.97 47.76
C ALA A 23 16.39 32.30 46.55
N ARG A 24 17.34 31.40 46.81
CA ARG A 24 17.86 30.50 45.78
C ARG A 24 16.67 29.66 45.33
N ALA A 25 16.22 29.85 44.09
CA ALA A 25 15.32 28.91 43.45
C ALA A 25 15.97 27.53 43.54
N GLN A 26 15.36 26.64 44.31
CA GLN A 26 15.73 25.23 44.33
C GLN A 26 15.45 24.71 42.93
N SER A 27 16.50 24.34 42.21
CA SER A 27 16.40 23.68 40.91
C SER A 27 15.56 22.42 41.08
N GLN A 28 14.28 22.47 40.69
CA GLN A 28 13.44 21.29 40.66
C GLN A 28 13.95 20.43 39.52
N THR A 29 14.51 19.26 39.84
CA THR A 29 14.85 18.25 38.85
C THR A 29 13.61 17.98 37.99
N PRO A 30 13.69 18.07 36.65
CA PRO A 30 12.53 17.87 35.80
C PRO A 30 11.94 16.48 36.02
N ALA A 31 10.62 16.40 36.13
CA ALA A 31 9.91 15.15 36.30
C ALA A 31 10.13 14.23 35.09
N ILE A 32 10.39 12.95 35.35
CA ILE A 32 10.58 11.96 34.28
C ILE A 32 9.23 11.63 33.67
N SER A 33 9.11 11.82 32.35
CA SER A 33 7.95 11.39 31.57
C SER A 33 8.24 10.06 30.87
N VAL A 34 7.21 9.24 30.68
CA VAL A 34 7.31 7.94 30.01
C VAL A 34 6.28 7.87 28.90
N ALA A 35 6.68 7.42 27.72
CA ALA A 35 5.83 7.25 26.55
C ALA A 35 6.01 5.86 25.92
N LEU A 36 5.00 5.42 25.16
CA LEU A 36 5.05 4.27 24.26
C LEU A 36 4.76 4.76 22.84
N ASN A 37 5.75 4.68 21.95
CA ASN A 37 5.67 5.21 20.59
C ASN A 37 5.20 6.67 20.57
N ASP A 38 5.88 7.55 21.30
CA ASP A 38 5.51 8.95 21.50
C ASP A 38 4.17 9.22 22.21
N VAL A 39 3.37 8.20 22.50
CA VAL A 39 2.12 8.36 23.26
C VAL A 39 2.43 8.33 24.76
N PRO A 40 2.12 9.38 25.53
CA PRO A 40 2.38 9.41 26.97
C PRO A 40 1.66 8.28 27.72
N ILE A 41 2.37 7.63 28.64
CA ILE A 41 1.80 6.65 29.58
C ILE A 41 1.47 7.37 30.88
N THR A 42 0.22 7.30 31.31
CA THR A 42 -0.20 7.82 32.62
C THR A 42 0.36 6.94 33.73
N MET A 43 1.28 7.49 34.52
CA MET A 43 1.85 6.81 35.67
C MET A 43 1.08 7.18 36.95
N PRO A 44 0.59 6.21 37.74
CA PRO A 44 -0.14 6.48 38.98
C PRO A 44 0.74 7.04 40.10
N ALA A 45 2.06 6.87 39.97
CA ALA A 45 3.07 7.46 40.84
C ALA A 45 4.30 7.84 40.02
N ALA A 46 5.04 8.85 40.47
CA ALA A 46 6.16 9.42 39.71
C ALA A 46 7.29 8.39 39.51
N PRO A 47 7.78 8.21 38.26
CA PRO A 47 9.04 7.52 38.02
C PRO A 47 10.19 8.19 38.78
N TYR A 48 11.17 7.40 39.22
CA TYR A 48 12.38 7.93 39.86
C TYR A 48 13.62 7.18 39.39
N ILE A 49 14.80 7.78 39.58
CA ILE A 49 16.08 7.14 39.28
C ILE A 49 16.69 6.63 40.58
N GLU A 50 17.03 5.35 40.61
CA GLU A 50 17.80 4.72 41.68
C GLU A 50 19.07 4.11 41.10
N LYS A 51 20.23 4.56 41.57
CA LYS A 51 21.55 4.06 41.14
C LYS A 51 21.74 4.05 39.61
N GLY A 52 21.18 5.04 38.92
CA GLY A 52 21.25 5.16 37.45
C GLY A 52 20.18 4.37 36.69
N VAL A 53 19.30 3.63 37.37
CA VAL A 53 18.20 2.88 36.78
C VAL A 53 16.90 3.62 37.01
N THR A 54 16.09 3.79 35.96
CA THR A 54 14.75 4.37 36.12
C THR A 54 13.77 3.31 36.60
N MET A 55 13.12 3.61 37.71
CA MET A 55 12.14 2.78 38.40
C MET A 55 10.74 3.32 38.12
N VAL A 56 9.83 2.44 37.70
CA VAL A 56 8.44 2.80 37.38
C VAL A 56 7.42 1.87 38.05
N PRO A 57 6.19 2.34 38.32
CA PRO A 57 5.12 1.49 38.84
C PRO A 57 4.85 0.31 37.90
N PHE A 58 4.97 -0.92 38.41
CA PHE A 58 4.95 -2.13 37.56
C PHE A 58 3.65 -2.28 36.76
N ARG A 59 2.49 -2.00 37.35
CA ARG A 59 1.19 -2.20 36.69
C ARG A 59 1.05 -1.32 35.46
N ALA A 60 1.39 -0.03 35.57
CA ALA A 60 1.27 0.92 34.48
C ALA A 60 2.15 0.53 33.28
N ILE A 61 3.39 0.09 33.54
CA ILE A 61 4.29 -0.30 32.46
C ILE A 61 3.94 -1.66 31.85
N PHE A 62 3.50 -2.64 32.65
CA PHE A 62 3.09 -3.95 32.14
C PHE A 62 1.82 -3.85 31.30
N GLU A 63 0.81 -3.10 31.76
CA GLU A 63 -0.45 -2.90 31.02
C GLU A 63 -0.22 -2.11 29.73
N ALA A 64 0.62 -1.07 29.76
CA ALA A 64 1.01 -0.34 28.55
C ALA A 64 1.67 -1.26 27.51
N LEU A 65 2.41 -2.27 27.97
CA LEU A 65 3.05 -3.30 27.15
C LEU A 65 2.15 -4.53 26.90
N GLN A 66 0.84 -4.41 27.14
CA GLN A 66 -0.16 -5.45 26.89
C GLN A 66 0.07 -6.77 27.64
N LEU A 67 0.72 -6.71 28.81
CA LEU A 67 0.84 -7.85 29.72
C LEU A 67 -0.33 -7.87 30.70
N THR A 68 -0.90 -9.06 30.91
CA THR A 68 -1.82 -9.31 32.03
C THR A 68 -1.01 -9.35 33.32
N VAL A 69 -1.41 -8.52 34.27
CA VAL A 69 -0.65 -8.28 35.50
C VAL A 69 -1.21 -9.10 36.67
N GLN A 70 -0.32 -9.78 37.39
CA GLN A 70 -0.62 -10.47 38.63
C GLN A 70 0.38 -10.05 39.72
N TRP A 71 -0.12 -9.90 40.94
CA TRP A 71 0.70 -9.65 42.13
C TRP A 71 0.43 -10.74 43.16
N ASN A 72 1.48 -11.44 43.58
CA ASN A 72 1.42 -12.39 44.68
C ASN A 72 2.00 -11.73 45.95
N PRO A 73 1.15 -11.35 46.93
CA PRO A 73 1.61 -10.70 48.15
C PRO A 73 2.39 -11.64 49.08
N ALA A 74 2.12 -12.95 49.06
CA ALA A 74 2.76 -13.91 49.95
C ALA A 74 4.25 -14.11 49.60
N THR A 75 4.56 -14.12 48.30
CA THR A 75 5.94 -14.27 47.81
C THR A 75 6.59 -12.93 47.43
N GLN A 76 5.80 -11.85 47.44
CA GLN A 76 6.15 -10.53 46.93
C GLN A 76 6.61 -10.58 45.46
N THR A 77 5.85 -11.27 44.62
CA THR A 77 6.18 -11.49 43.21
C THR A 77 5.22 -10.75 42.30
N VAL A 78 5.76 -9.92 41.39
CA VAL A 78 5.03 -9.39 40.25
C VAL A 78 5.19 -10.34 39.07
N LYS A 79 4.09 -10.64 38.40
CA LYS A 79 4.04 -11.45 37.19
C LYS A 79 3.31 -10.71 36.09
N GLY A 80 3.89 -10.71 34.90
CA GLY A 80 3.31 -10.21 33.67
C GLY A 80 3.28 -11.34 32.66
N ALA A 81 2.14 -11.56 32.04
CA ALA A 81 2.05 -12.58 31.00
C ALA A 81 1.11 -12.14 29.88
N ASN A 82 1.45 -12.51 28.66
CA ASN A 82 0.54 -12.53 27.53
C ASN A 82 0.68 -13.89 26.82
N ASN A 83 0.17 -14.01 25.60
CA ASN A 83 0.26 -15.27 24.85
C ASN A 83 1.70 -15.66 24.47
N TRP A 84 2.65 -14.73 24.53
CA TRP A 84 4.00 -14.87 23.95
C TRP A 84 5.08 -15.04 25.00
N MET A 85 4.87 -14.45 26.17
CA MET A 85 5.86 -14.45 27.21
C MET A 85 5.27 -14.48 28.61
N THR A 86 6.09 -14.93 29.55
CA THR A 86 5.88 -14.74 30.98
C THR A 86 7.10 -14.07 31.59
N LEU A 87 6.87 -13.05 32.40
CA LEU A 87 7.90 -12.28 33.07
C LEU A 87 7.58 -12.21 34.57
N GLU A 88 8.52 -12.62 35.42
CA GLU A 88 8.35 -12.66 36.87
C GLU A 88 9.51 -11.97 37.57
N LEU A 89 9.20 -11.06 38.50
CA LEU A 89 10.18 -10.44 39.39
C LEU A 89 9.72 -10.56 40.83
N ARG A 90 10.67 -10.83 41.72
CA ARG A 90 10.43 -10.82 43.16
C ARG A 90 11.03 -9.57 43.78
N VAL A 91 10.29 -8.93 44.69
CA VAL A 91 10.79 -7.75 45.41
C VAL A 91 12.06 -8.11 46.18
N GLY A 92 13.10 -7.27 46.02
CA GLY A 92 14.41 -7.47 46.64
C GLY A 92 15.32 -8.49 45.95
N ASP A 93 14.83 -9.22 44.94
CA ASP A 93 15.63 -10.19 44.18
C ASP A 93 16.05 -9.62 42.83
N ARG A 94 17.32 -9.78 42.48
CA ARG A 94 17.86 -9.39 41.17
C ARG A 94 17.62 -10.44 40.11
N ASN A 95 17.32 -11.67 40.48
CA ASN A 95 17.00 -12.73 39.55
C ASN A 95 15.51 -12.65 39.19
N ALA A 96 15.25 -12.14 37.98
CA ALA A 96 13.97 -12.24 37.33
C ALA A 96 13.86 -13.56 36.57
N SER A 97 12.67 -13.88 36.07
CA SER A 97 12.43 -14.99 35.15
C SER A 97 11.74 -14.48 33.90
N VAL A 98 12.26 -14.86 32.73
CA VAL A 98 11.65 -14.63 31.41
C VAL A 98 11.43 -16.00 30.77
N ASP A 99 10.17 -16.36 30.52
CA ASP A 99 9.73 -17.67 30.02
C ASP A 99 10.27 -18.84 30.85
N GLY A 100 10.30 -18.67 32.18
CA GLY A 100 10.81 -19.67 33.12
C GLY A 100 12.33 -19.74 33.21
N LYS A 101 13.07 -18.95 32.42
CA LYS A 101 14.53 -18.89 32.46
C LYS A 101 14.99 -17.74 33.36
N PRO A 102 15.93 -17.98 34.29
CA PRO A 102 16.44 -16.93 35.16
C PRO A 102 17.25 -15.89 34.37
N VAL A 103 16.98 -14.60 34.60
CA VAL A 103 17.66 -13.45 34.00
C VAL A 103 18.00 -12.46 35.10
N SER A 104 19.25 -11.99 35.14
CA SER A 104 19.69 -11.02 36.16
C SER A 104 19.30 -9.60 35.75
N THR A 105 18.93 -8.78 36.74
CA THR A 105 18.57 -7.37 36.59
C THR A 105 19.55 -6.48 37.35
N ASP A 106 19.86 -5.30 36.81
CA ASP A 106 20.80 -4.35 37.45
C ASP A 106 20.32 -3.89 38.83
N THR A 107 19.01 -3.72 38.98
CA THR A 107 18.34 -3.33 40.22
C THR A 107 17.12 -4.23 40.43
N PRO A 108 16.89 -4.75 41.65
CA PRO A 108 15.72 -5.58 41.91
C PRO A 108 14.42 -4.77 41.82
N ALA A 109 13.27 -5.45 41.75
CA ALA A 109 11.99 -4.80 42.02
C ALA A 109 11.96 -4.31 43.49
N VAL A 110 11.37 -3.14 43.74
CA VAL A 110 11.34 -2.51 45.07
C VAL A 110 9.91 -2.14 45.44
N LEU A 111 9.51 -2.45 46.67
CA LEU A 111 8.26 -1.94 47.23
C LEU A 111 8.53 -0.54 47.83
N HIS A 112 7.96 0.50 47.22
CA HIS A 112 8.08 1.87 47.70
C HIS A 112 6.68 2.44 48.00
N GLY A 113 6.41 2.68 49.28
CA GLY A 113 5.07 2.99 49.76
C GLY A 113 4.10 1.83 49.51
N ALA A 114 3.01 2.10 48.80
CA ALA A 114 2.00 1.10 48.45
C ALA A 114 2.15 0.52 47.02
N SER A 115 3.24 0.84 46.31
CA SER A 115 3.45 0.42 44.92
C SER A 115 4.77 -0.31 44.73
N VAL A 116 4.74 -1.38 43.94
CA VAL A 116 5.96 -2.05 43.48
C VAL A 116 6.50 -1.30 42.26
N TYR A 117 7.78 -0.96 42.33
CA TYR A 117 8.54 -0.35 41.25
C TYR A 117 9.46 -1.39 40.64
N VAL A 118 9.59 -1.33 39.32
CA VAL A 118 10.42 -2.23 38.52
C VAL A 118 11.38 -1.44 37.63
N PRO A 119 12.55 -2.01 37.28
CA PRO A 119 13.48 -1.36 36.35
C PRO A 119 12.84 -1.24 34.96
N LEU A 120 12.54 -0.02 34.52
CA LEU A 120 11.82 0.21 33.27
C LEU A 120 12.52 -0.43 32.07
N ARG A 121 13.84 -0.24 31.96
CA ARG A 121 14.63 -0.74 30.83
C ARG A 121 14.54 -2.25 30.71
N PHE A 122 14.70 -2.97 31.82
CA PHE A 122 14.58 -4.42 31.84
C PHE A 122 13.21 -4.88 31.34
N ILE A 123 12.13 -4.27 31.83
CA ILE A 123 10.77 -4.63 31.41
C ILE A 123 10.55 -4.33 29.92
N GLY A 124 10.93 -3.13 29.46
CA GLY A 124 10.77 -2.73 28.06
C GLY A 124 11.58 -3.61 27.10
N GLU A 125 12.84 -3.90 27.42
CA GLU A 125 13.70 -4.73 26.56
C GLU A 125 13.30 -6.22 26.62
N ALA A 126 12.86 -6.72 27.79
CA ALA A 126 12.38 -8.09 27.90
C ALA A 126 11.10 -8.35 27.08
N THR A 127 10.28 -7.33 26.85
CA THR A 127 9.12 -7.40 25.95
C THR A 127 9.46 -7.12 24.48
N GLY A 128 10.76 -7.07 24.12
CA GLY A 128 11.22 -6.84 22.75
C GLY A 128 11.18 -5.39 22.29
N ASN A 129 11.04 -4.43 23.21
CA ASN A 129 10.98 -2.99 22.89
C ASN A 129 12.36 -2.33 23.03
N ILE A 130 12.54 -1.20 22.36
CA ILE A 130 13.72 -0.35 22.52
C ILE A 130 13.38 0.76 23.50
N VAL A 131 14.23 0.97 24.50
CA VAL A 131 14.05 2.03 25.51
C VAL A 131 15.02 3.18 25.23
N LEU A 132 14.46 4.30 24.77
CA LEU A 132 15.17 5.52 24.48
C LEU A 132 15.07 6.50 25.65
N TRP A 133 16.18 7.16 25.97
CA TRP A 133 16.23 8.24 26.96
C TRP A 133 16.61 9.56 26.28
N ASP A 134 15.69 10.52 26.33
CA ASP A 134 15.95 11.90 25.97
C ASP A 134 16.29 12.69 27.24
N ALA A 135 17.59 12.98 27.40
CA ALA A 135 18.10 13.71 28.54
C ALA A 135 17.65 15.18 28.56
N ALA A 136 17.43 15.80 27.39
CA ALA A 136 17.01 17.20 27.32
C ALA A 136 15.54 17.35 27.71
N ALA A 137 14.69 16.43 27.25
CA ALA A 137 13.26 16.42 27.56
C ALA A 137 12.92 15.70 28.88
N HIS A 138 13.89 15.04 29.54
CA HIS A 138 13.64 14.13 30.66
C HIS A 138 12.53 13.10 30.34
N LYS A 139 12.58 12.56 29.12
CA LYS A 139 11.57 11.66 28.56
C LYS A 139 12.17 10.30 28.29
N ILE A 140 11.54 9.26 28.80
CA ILE A 140 11.73 7.89 28.34
C ILE A 140 10.68 7.61 27.28
N ASP A 141 11.11 7.12 26.14
CA ASP A 141 10.22 6.62 25.10
C ASP A 141 10.51 5.15 24.85
N ILE A 142 9.53 4.33 25.16
CA ILE A 142 9.54 2.92 24.82
C ILE A 142 9.02 2.85 23.40
N ARG A 143 9.92 2.62 22.45
CA ARG A 143 9.53 2.35 21.08
C ARG A 143 9.21 0.88 21.03
N SER A 144 8.03 0.54 20.52
CA SER A 144 7.83 -0.78 19.91
C SER A 144 9.09 -1.06 19.15
N GLY A 145 9.85 -2.05 19.63
CA GLY A 145 10.86 -2.63 18.79
C GLY A 145 10.11 -2.92 17.51
N HIS A 146 10.70 -2.57 16.39
CA HIS A 146 10.19 -2.94 15.07
C HIS A 146 10.23 -4.47 14.88
N ALA A 147 9.98 -5.19 15.96
CA ALA A 147 10.16 -6.55 16.35
C ALA A 147 8.78 -7.18 16.29
N TRP A 148 8.54 -7.95 15.24
CA TRP A 148 7.37 -8.78 15.14
C TRP A 148 7.73 -10.19 15.60
N GLN A 149 6.98 -10.69 16.57
CA GLN A 149 7.14 -12.00 17.15
C GLN A 149 5.96 -12.88 16.80
N GLY A 150 6.21 -14.18 16.68
CA GLY A 150 5.17 -15.16 16.43
C GLY A 150 5.68 -16.58 16.62
N GLN A 151 4.84 -17.55 16.28
CA GLN A 151 5.16 -18.95 16.42
C GLN A 151 4.72 -19.77 15.21
N VAL A 152 5.55 -20.71 14.78
CA VAL A 152 5.17 -21.76 13.83
C VAL A 152 4.51 -22.89 14.61
N ALA A 153 3.19 -23.04 14.44
CA ALA A 153 2.41 -24.14 14.99
C ALA A 153 2.81 -25.48 14.34
N HIS A 154 2.58 -26.58 15.05
CA HIS A 154 2.92 -27.95 14.61
C HIS A 154 4.41 -28.13 14.26
N ASN A 155 5.29 -27.42 14.97
CA ASN A 155 6.71 -27.62 14.81
C ASN A 155 7.12 -28.98 15.41
N ASN A 156 7.66 -29.88 14.60
CA ASN A 156 8.09 -31.23 15.00
C ASN A 156 9.39 -31.23 15.84
N GLY A 157 9.61 -30.20 16.65
CA GLY A 157 10.82 -29.97 17.45
C GLY A 157 12.05 -29.52 16.65
N ARG A 158 11.91 -29.23 15.35
CA ARG A 158 13.02 -28.81 14.47
C ARG A 158 13.06 -27.29 14.37
N THR A 159 14.24 -26.68 14.31
CA THR A 159 14.32 -25.25 13.99
C THR A 159 14.00 -25.04 12.52
N ARG A 160 13.15 -24.06 12.22
CA ARG A 160 12.77 -23.66 10.87
C ARG A 160 13.44 -22.33 10.52
N THR A 161 13.76 -22.11 9.27
CA THR A 161 14.27 -20.83 8.79
C THR A 161 13.11 -20.05 8.19
N LEU A 162 12.91 -18.81 8.62
CA LEU A 162 11.83 -17.94 8.18
C LEU A 162 12.42 -16.70 7.52
N ARG A 163 11.78 -16.22 6.46
CA ARG A 163 12.13 -14.98 5.75
C ARG A 163 11.03 -13.95 5.90
N LEU A 164 11.43 -12.74 6.25
CA LEU A 164 10.60 -11.55 6.20
C LEU A 164 10.80 -10.88 4.84
N MET A 165 9.71 -10.58 4.18
CA MET A 165 9.66 -9.89 2.91
C MET A 165 8.80 -8.63 3.04
N ARG A 166 9.17 -7.54 2.39
CA ARG A 166 8.36 -6.32 2.28
C ARG A 166 7.64 -6.29 0.93
N LEU A 167 6.35 -5.97 0.93
CA LEU A 167 5.57 -5.83 -0.29
C LEU A 167 5.70 -4.41 -0.86
N ASP A 168 6.26 -4.28 -2.06
CA ASP A 168 6.25 -3.07 -2.87
C ASP A 168 5.59 -3.37 -4.22
N VAL A 169 4.39 -2.82 -4.46
CA VAL A 169 3.67 -2.91 -5.76
C VAL A 169 3.62 -4.33 -6.34
N ASN A 170 2.98 -5.26 -5.63
CA ASN A 170 2.86 -6.70 -5.98
C ASN A 170 4.17 -7.51 -5.98
N VAL A 171 5.32 -6.93 -5.62
CA VAL A 171 6.60 -7.65 -5.52
C VAL A 171 7.04 -7.70 -4.06
N TYR A 172 7.41 -8.89 -3.60
CA TYR A 172 7.94 -9.11 -2.26
C TYR A 172 9.46 -9.07 -2.27
N HIS A 173 10.05 -8.05 -1.65
CA HIS A 173 11.49 -7.91 -1.52
C HIS A 173 11.99 -8.53 -0.23
N PHE A 174 13.07 -9.31 -0.31
CA PHE A 174 13.73 -9.87 0.86
C PHE A 174 14.24 -8.78 1.80
N MET A 175 13.90 -8.90 3.09
CA MET A 175 14.34 -7.98 4.14
C MET A 175 15.36 -8.64 5.06
N SER A 176 14.98 -9.77 5.66
CA SER A 176 15.80 -10.45 6.65
C SER A 176 15.37 -11.90 6.82
N GLU A 177 16.22 -12.68 7.46
CA GLU A 177 15.96 -14.08 7.80
C GLU A 177 16.19 -14.31 9.29
N THR A 178 15.39 -15.19 9.89
CA THR A 178 15.53 -15.62 11.28
C THR A 178 15.31 -17.12 11.39
N LYS A 179 15.80 -17.72 12.47
CA LYS A 179 15.54 -19.13 12.78
C LYS A 179 14.59 -19.23 13.97
N THR A 180 13.62 -20.14 13.87
CA THR A 180 12.76 -20.44 15.00
C THR A 180 13.55 -21.14 16.09
N THR A 181 13.08 -21.00 17.32
CA THR A 181 13.43 -21.90 18.42
C THR A 181 12.86 -23.31 18.16
N ALA A 182 13.24 -24.29 18.99
CA ALA A 182 12.75 -25.67 18.89
C ALA A 182 11.23 -25.78 19.12
N ASP A 183 10.66 -24.88 19.92
CA ASP A 183 9.22 -24.71 20.14
C ASP A 183 8.55 -23.84 19.06
N GLY A 184 9.27 -23.44 18.01
CA GLY A 184 8.72 -22.75 16.84
C GLY A 184 8.60 -21.23 16.97
N ARG A 185 9.06 -20.61 18.06
CA ARG A 185 8.99 -19.15 18.26
C ARG A 185 10.03 -18.44 17.41
N PHE A 186 9.70 -17.26 16.91
CA PHE A 186 10.62 -16.42 16.13
C PHE A 186 10.41 -14.94 16.44
N SER A 187 11.37 -14.12 16.02
CA SER A 187 11.28 -12.65 16.04
C SER A 187 11.97 -12.08 14.79
N PHE A 188 11.39 -11.02 14.24
CA PHE A 188 11.96 -10.21 13.17
C PHE A 188 11.98 -8.75 13.58
N ASP A 189 13.13 -8.09 13.48
CA ASP A 189 13.28 -6.68 13.82
C ASP A 189 13.27 -5.78 12.57
N GLY A 190 13.17 -4.46 12.76
CA GLY A 190 13.28 -3.46 11.68
C GLY A 190 12.04 -3.25 10.80
N LEU A 191 10.87 -3.77 11.16
CA LEU A 191 9.59 -3.49 10.48
C LEU A 191 9.15 -2.00 10.59
N GLU A 192 9.07 -1.31 9.47
CA GLU A 192 8.49 0.04 9.37
C GLU A 192 6.95 0.06 9.54
N GLU A 193 6.44 0.91 10.43
CA GLU A 193 5.00 1.18 10.55
C GLU A 193 4.47 1.79 9.24
N GLY A 194 3.31 1.35 8.78
CA GLY A 194 2.80 1.83 7.48
C GLY A 194 3.10 0.91 6.30
N LYS A 195 3.93 -0.13 6.47
CA LYS A 195 4.28 -1.08 5.40
C LYS A 195 3.55 -2.41 5.51
N ASP A 196 3.50 -3.13 4.40
CA ASP A 196 2.94 -4.47 4.31
C ASP A 196 4.08 -5.48 4.14
N TYR A 197 3.97 -6.59 4.85
CA TYR A 197 4.99 -7.63 4.92
C TYR A 197 4.38 -8.99 4.65
N MET A 198 5.23 -9.91 4.24
CA MET A 198 4.95 -11.34 4.20
C MET A 198 6.04 -12.08 4.93
N VAL A 199 5.64 -13.06 5.73
CA VAL A 199 6.57 -14.01 6.34
C VAL A 199 6.29 -15.38 5.77
N GLN A 200 7.35 -16.04 5.33
CA GLN A 200 7.31 -17.38 4.77
C GLN A 200 8.49 -18.21 5.29
N GLY A 201 8.43 -19.53 5.12
CA GLY A 201 9.61 -20.37 5.32
C GLY A 201 10.68 -20.12 4.25
N ALA A 202 11.93 -20.40 4.60
CA ALA A 202 13.03 -20.38 3.64
C ALA A 202 12.82 -21.48 2.60
N TRP A 203 13.00 -21.12 1.34
CA TRP A 203 12.76 -22.03 0.23
C TRP A 203 14.07 -22.64 -0.26
N PRO A 204 14.08 -23.93 -0.65
CA PRO A 204 12.94 -24.88 -0.65
C PRO A 204 12.71 -25.63 0.68
N GLU A 205 13.64 -25.58 1.63
CA GLU A 205 13.68 -26.50 2.76
C GLU A 205 12.49 -26.38 3.75
N ASP A 206 12.00 -25.16 3.94
CA ASP A 206 10.90 -24.82 4.85
C ASP A 206 9.68 -24.27 4.08
N ALA A 207 9.58 -24.61 2.78
CA ALA A 207 8.47 -24.26 1.89
C ALA A 207 7.10 -24.78 2.36
N ASP A 208 7.11 -25.74 3.29
CA ASP A 208 5.91 -26.30 3.91
C ASP A 208 5.26 -25.34 4.91
N ILE A 209 5.85 -24.18 5.22
CA ILE A 209 5.25 -23.16 6.09
C ILE A 209 4.31 -22.27 5.27
N ARG A 210 3.03 -22.22 5.64
CA ARG A 210 2.03 -21.34 5.05
C ARG A 210 2.44 -19.87 5.23
N PRO A 211 2.67 -19.11 4.16
CA PRO A 211 2.99 -17.70 4.25
C PRO A 211 1.85 -16.93 4.88
N CYS A 212 2.19 -15.87 5.60
CA CYS A 212 1.21 -14.93 6.11
C CYS A 212 1.60 -13.51 5.75
N GLN A 213 0.67 -12.81 5.10
CA GLN A 213 0.79 -11.41 4.74
C GLN A 213 0.05 -10.56 5.77
N PHE A 214 0.69 -9.50 6.23
CA PHE A 214 0.11 -8.58 7.22
C PHE A 214 0.62 -7.15 7.01
N GLY A 215 -0.23 -6.19 7.36
CA GLY A 215 0.18 -4.79 7.41
C GLY A 215 0.73 -4.46 8.79
N TYR A 216 1.98 -4.03 8.89
CA TYR A 216 2.56 -3.66 10.19
C TYR A 216 1.90 -2.39 10.72
N ARG A 217 0.88 -2.58 11.56
CA ARG A 217 0.00 -1.61 12.22
C ARG A 217 -0.34 -2.14 13.61
N ARG A 218 -0.88 -1.28 14.48
CA ARG A 218 -1.26 -1.64 15.88
C ARG A 218 -2.17 -2.87 16.06
N TRP A 219 -2.85 -3.36 15.03
CA TRP A 219 -3.90 -4.39 15.16
C TRP A 219 -3.87 -5.52 14.11
N ASN A 220 -2.91 -5.52 13.18
CA ASN A 220 -2.96 -6.42 12.02
C ASN A 220 -1.67 -7.25 11.89
N LEU A 221 -1.52 -8.29 12.72
CA LEU A 221 -0.34 -9.15 12.75
C LEU A 221 -0.74 -10.62 12.61
N CYS A 222 0.08 -11.39 11.89
CA CYS A 222 -0.06 -12.84 11.70
C CYS A 222 0.67 -13.65 12.77
N ASP A 223 0.33 -13.51 14.04
CA ASP A 223 1.12 -14.05 15.15
C ASP A 223 1.28 -15.60 15.21
N GLN A 224 0.50 -16.35 14.42
CA GLN A 224 0.57 -17.81 14.27
C GLN A 224 0.77 -18.21 12.80
N LEU A 225 1.89 -18.89 12.51
CA LEU A 225 2.13 -19.57 11.23
C LEU A 225 1.79 -21.05 11.34
N THR A 226 1.36 -21.68 10.26
CA THR A 226 1.02 -23.12 10.21
C THR A 226 1.77 -23.80 9.08
N SER A 227 2.00 -25.11 9.17
CA SER A 227 2.53 -25.88 8.05
C SER A 227 1.41 -26.48 7.19
N PHE A 228 1.69 -26.71 5.91
CA PHE A 228 0.87 -27.53 5.03
C PHE A 228 1.00 -28.99 5.49
N GLY A 229 -0.10 -29.58 5.96
CA GLY A 229 -0.12 -30.98 6.38
C GLY A 229 -0.28 -31.92 5.19
N HIS A 230 0.81 -32.36 4.55
CA HIS A 230 0.94 -33.41 3.49
C HIS A 230 1.24 -32.89 2.06
N PRO A 231 1.81 -33.73 1.16
CA PRO A 231 2.48 -33.24 -0.05
C PRO A 231 1.48 -32.69 -1.07
N ALA A 232 1.74 -31.45 -1.45
CA ALA A 232 1.09 -30.71 -2.51
C ALA A 232 2.12 -30.36 -3.57
N ALA A 233 1.68 -30.00 -4.78
CA ALA A 233 2.53 -29.22 -5.66
C ALA A 233 2.36 -27.75 -5.31
N VAL A 234 3.48 -27.09 -5.03
CA VAL A 234 3.56 -25.71 -4.62
C VAL A 234 4.33 -24.94 -5.69
N PHE A 235 3.71 -23.87 -6.16
CA PHE A 235 4.27 -22.99 -7.16
C PHE A 235 4.43 -21.60 -6.56
N ARG A 236 5.59 -20.97 -6.77
CA ARG A 236 5.77 -19.54 -6.55
C ARG A 236 6.05 -18.88 -7.88
N ILE A 237 5.49 -17.71 -8.09
CA ILE A 237 5.90 -16.86 -9.21
C ILE A 237 6.95 -15.92 -8.66
N VAL A 238 8.11 -15.86 -9.31
CA VAL A 238 9.23 -15.04 -8.85
C VAL A 238 9.75 -14.14 -9.96
N THR A 239 10.24 -12.96 -9.61
CA THR A 239 10.98 -12.08 -10.52
C THR A 239 12.28 -12.75 -11.01
N PRO A 240 12.97 -12.19 -12.03
CA PRO A 240 14.28 -12.66 -12.46
C PRO A 240 15.30 -12.77 -11.32
N ASP A 241 15.17 -11.95 -10.28
CA ASP A 241 16.06 -11.93 -9.11
C ASP A 241 15.64 -12.95 -8.03
N GLY A 242 14.45 -13.55 -8.16
CA GLY A 242 13.93 -14.55 -7.23
C GLY A 242 12.99 -13.99 -6.16
N ASP A 243 12.62 -12.72 -6.25
CA ASP A 243 11.63 -12.09 -5.37
C ASP A 243 10.22 -12.62 -5.71
N PRO A 244 9.45 -13.16 -4.76
CA PRO A 244 8.09 -13.63 -5.00
C PRO A 244 7.15 -12.51 -5.44
N ILE A 245 6.15 -12.88 -6.21
CA ILE A 245 5.09 -12.00 -6.70
C ILE A 245 3.81 -12.29 -5.95
N ASP A 246 3.04 -11.24 -5.66
CA ASP A 246 1.74 -11.37 -5.02
C ASP A 246 0.73 -12.11 -5.90
N SER A 247 0.52 -13.37 -5.55
CA SER A 247 -0.28 -14.37 -6.27
C SER A 247 -1.78 -14.09 -6.22
N TYR A 248 -2.30 -13.27 -5.30
CA TYR A 248 -3.74 -12.96 -5.25
C TYR A 248 -4.27 -12.32 -6.54
N SER A 249 -3.38 -11.75 -7.35
CA SER A 249 -3.72 -11.00 -8.55
C SER A 249 -3.25 -11.66 -9.85
N GLN A 250 -2.62 -12.85 -9.80
CA GLN A 250 -2.06 -13.50 -10.99
C GLN A 250 -2.84 -14.76 -11.40
N PRO A 251 -3.20 -14.92 -12.69
CA PRO A 251 -3.80 -16.14 -13.20
C PRO A 251 -2.73 -17.21 -13.46
N LEU A 252 -2.65 -18.20 -12.56
CA LEU A 252 -1.94 -19.45 -12.78
C LEU A 252 -2.97 -20.56 -13.04
N ALA A 253 -2.75 -21.35 -14.08
CA ALA A 253 -3.56 -22.51 -14.41
C ALA A 253 -2.74 -23.81 -14.30
N LEU A 254 -3.37 -24.83 -13.73
CA LEU A 254 -2.86 -26.18 -13.69
C LEU A 254 -3.88 -27.09 -14.38
N GLU A 255 -3.41 -27.90 -15.32
CA GLU A 255 -4.28 -28.79 -16.11
C GLU A 255 -3.77 -30.22 -16.13
N ASN A 256 -4.69 -31.18 -16.14
CA ASN A 256 -4.44 -32.59 -16.34
C ASN A 256 -5.28 -33.11 -17.51
N ALA A 257 -4.62 -33.48 -18.62
CA ALA A 257 -5.30 -33.93 -19.84
C ALA A 257 -6.42 -32.98 -20.32
N GLY A 258 -6.19 -31.66 -20.23
CA GLY A 258 -7.13 -30.61 -20.61
C GLY A 258 -8.21 -30.29 -19.57
N ASN A 259 -8.21 -30.95 -18.41
CA ASN A 259 -9.09 -30.62 -17.29
C ASN A 259 -8.38 -29.70 -16.31
N SER A 260 -9.04 -28.60 -15.92
CA SER A 260 -8.52 -27.70 -14.89
C SER A 260 -8.45 -28.40 -13.52
N VAL A 261 -7.31 -28.20 -12.84
CA VAL A 261 -7.05 -28.63 -11.47
C VAL A 261 -7.14 -27.39 -10.57
N PRO A 262 -7.95 -27.43 -9.49
CA PRO A 262 -8.09 -26.30 -8.59
C PRO A 262 -6.77 -26.00 -7.86
N LEU A 263 -6.48 -24.72 -7.72
CA LEU A 263 -5.35 -24.20 -6.96
C LEU A 263 -5.86 -23.39 -5.76
N VAL A 264 -5.27 -23.65 -4.59
CA VAL A 264 -5.44 -22.81 -3.42
C VAL A 264 -4.41 -21.68 -3.50
N ASN A 265 -4.87 -20.44 -3.38
CA ASN A 265 -4.02 -19.26 -3.40
C ASN A 265 -3.67 -18.84 -1.96
N ALA A 266 -2.38 -18.63 -1.71
CA ALA A 266 -1.86 -18.06 -0.47
C ALA A 266 -0.83 -16.98 -0.84
N PRO A 267 -0.48 -16.03 0.05
CA PRO A 267 0.41 -14.94 -0.31
C PRO A 267 1.72 -15.45 -0.91
N GLY A 268 2.03 -15.04 -2.14
CA GLY A 268 3.26 -15.41 -2.84
C GLY A 268 3.32 -16.84 -3.41
N MET A 269 2.25 -17.64 -3.32
CA MET A 269 2.26 -19.04 -3.78
C MET A 269 0.89 -19.59 -4.21
N TYR A 270 0.94 -20.69 -4.96
CA TYR A 270 -0.21 -21.53 -5.32
C TYR A 270 0.03 -22.94 -4.84
N VAL A 271 -1.02 -23.58 -4.35
CA VAL A 271 -0.97 -24.93 -3.80
C VAL A 271 -2.00 -25.79 -4.52
N ALA A 272 -1.53 -26.85 -5.17
CA ALA A 272 -2.36 -27.89 -5.76
C ALA A 272 -2.43 -29.08 -4.81
N GLU A 273 -3.62 -29.35 -4.32
CA GLU A 273 -3.89 -30.48 -3.43
C GLU A 273 -4.51 -31.66 -4.22
N SER A 274 -4.44 -32.87 -3.65
CA SER A 274 -5.10 -34.07 -4.19
C SER A 274 -4.65 -34.49 -5.60
N LEU A 275 -3.37 -34.30 -5.92
CA LEU A 275 -2.78 -34.76 -7.18
C LEU A 275 -2.65 -36.29 -7.23
N THR A 276 -2.82 -36.86 -8.41
CA THR A 276 -2.76 -38.30 -8.67
C THR A 276 -1.32 -38.73 -8.93
N ASP A 277 -0.85 -39.75 -8.22
CA ASP A 277 0.49 -40.32 -8.40
C ASP A 277 0.72 -40.79 -9.84
N GLY A 278 1.84 -40.36 -10.44
CA GLY A 278 2.21 -40.72 -11.81
C GLY A 278 1.47 -39.96 -12.90
N ALA A 279 0.52 -39.07 -12.58
CA ALA A 279 -0.17 -38.26 -13.56
C ALA A 279 0.67 -37.05 -14.00
N ALA A 280 0.51 -36.63 -15.25
CA ALA A 280 1.18 -35.47 -15.83
C ALA A 280 0.31 -34.22 -15.72
N TYR A 281 0.91 -33.10 -15.33
CA TYR A 281 0.22 -31.83 -15.14
C TYR A 281 0.96 -30.73 -15.92
N THR A 282 0.20 -29.92 -16.66
CA THR A 282 0.72 -28.76 -17.38
C THR A 282 0.41 -27.51 -16.59
N VAL A 283 1.44 -26.70 -16.34
CA VAL A 283 1.34 -25.39 -15.72
C VAL A 283 1.38 -24.34 -16.82
N SER A 284 0.41 -23.44 -16.84
CA SER A 284 0.39 -22.27 -17.70
C SER A 284 0.15 -21.01 -16.87
N PHE A 285 0.71 -19.91 -17.33
CA PHE A 285 0.70 -18.65 -16.60
C PHE A 285 0.39 -17.51 -17.55
N ASP A 286 -0.59 -16.69 -17.17
CA ASP A 286 -0.89 -15.44 -17.86
C ASP A 286 -0.48 -14.26 -16.96
N LEU A 287 0.27 -13.31 -17.49
CA LEU A 287 0.66 -12.12 -16.74
C LEU A 287 -0.53 -11.19 -16.57
N ASN A 288 -0.73 -10.69 -15.35
CA ASN A 288 -1.64 -9.56 -15.17
C ASN A 288 -1.08 -8.28 -15.81
N ALA A 289 -1.97 -7.31 -16.06
CA ALA A 289 -1.60 -6.04 -16.71
C ALA A 289 -0.53 -5.25 -15.94
N ASN A 290 -0.51 -5.36 -14.61
CA ASN A 290 0.43 -4.64 -13.73
C ASN A 290 1.88 -5.13 -13.85
N LEU A 291 2.09 -6.40 -14.17
CA LEU A 291 3.42 -6.99 -14.32
C LEU A 291 3.91 -7.02 -15.76
N TYR A 292 2.98 -6.92 -16.73
CA TYR A 292 3.29 -6.95 -18.17
C TYR A 292 4.28 -5.87 -18.63
N SER A 293 4.36 -4.74 -17.93
CA SER A 293 5.32 -3.68 -18.26
C SER A 293 6.78 -4.09 -18.01
N SER A 294 6.98 -4.95 -17.01
CA SER A 294 8.30 -5.26 -16.43
C SER A 294 8.77 -6.68 -16.72
N PHE A 295 7.86 -7.61 -16.98
CA PHE A 295 8.17 -9.03 -17.09
C PHE A 295 7.43 -9.72 -18.25
N ASP A 296 7.99 -10.84 -18.72
CA ASP A 296 7.35 -11.82 -19.59
C ASP A 296 7.03 -13.11 -18.81
N ALA A 297 5.92 -13.75 -19.18
CA ALA A 297 5.47 -15.00 -18.59
C ALA A 297 6.42 -16.14 -18.99
N PRO A 298 6.75 -17.08 -18.08
CA PRO A 298 7.45 -18.29 -18.46
C PRO A 298 6.61 -19.12 -19.43
N ALA A 299 7.28 -19.83 -20.33
CA ALA A 299 6.63 -20.79 -21.21
C ALA A 299 5.91 -21.88 -20.38
N PRO A 300 4.73 -22.35 -20.83
CA PRO A 300 4.07 -23.49 -20.18
C PRO A 300 4.99 -24.71 -20.15
N TYR A 301 4.92 -25.49 -19.08
CA TYR A 301 5.68 -26.72 -18.94
C TYR A 301 4.86 -27.82 -18.27
N THR A 302 5.29 -29.07 -18.46
CA THR A 302 4.61 -30.25 -17.93
C THR A 302 5.52 -30.98 -16.95
N PHE A 303 4.97 -31.41 -15.82
CA PHE A 303 5.66 -32.26 -14.84
C PHE A 303 4.82 -33.49 -14.49
N THR A 304 5.47 -34.53 -13.97
CA THR A 304 4.80 -35.73 -13.44
C THR A 304 4.81 -35.68 -11.92
N TYR A 305 3.63 -35.79 -11.28
CA TYR A 305 3.53 -35.79 -9.83
C TYR A 305 3.92 -37.15 -9.24
N ARG A 306 4.61 -37.15 -8.09
CA ARG A 306 4.98 -38.35 -7.34
C ARG A 306 4.63 -38.17 -5.86
N THR A 307 3.98 -39.17 -5.28
CA THR A 307 3.55 -39.13 -3.88
C THR A 307 4.74 -39.20 -2.92
N GLY A 308 4.71 -38.37 -1.88
CA GLY A 308 5.71 -38.39 -0.80
C GLY A 308 6.81 -37.33 -0.92
N GLU A 309 6.93 -36.68 -2.07
CA GLU A 309 7.83 -35.54 -2.26
C GLU A 309 7.01 -34.30 -2.64
N PRO A 310 7.07 -33.20 -1.87
CA PRO A 310 6.44 -31.96 -2.29
C PRO A 310 7.10 -31.49 -3.58
N VAL A 311 6.26 -31.11 -4.54
CA VAL A 311 6.73 -30.57 -5.81
C VAL A 311 6.85 -29.06 -5.64
N LEU A 312 8.07 -28.54 -5.62
CA LEU A 312 8.36 -27.14 -5.31
C LEU A 312 8.92 -26.45 -6.57
N TYR A 313 8.15 -25.56 -7.19
CA TYR A 313 8.57 -24.85 -8.40
C TYR A 313 8.55 -23.33 -8.24
N ASP A 314 9.67 -22.71 -8.61
CA ASP A 314 9.75 -21.26 -8.86
C ASP A 314 9.52 -21.01 -10.36
N LEU A 315 8.36 -20.44 -10.69
CA LEU A 315 8.01 -19.93 -12.01
C LEU A 315 8.67 -18.57 -12.18
N ARG A 316 9.93 -18.60 -12.61
CA ARG A 316 10.75 -17.41 -12.78
C ARG A 316 10.32 -16.65 -14.03
N LEU A 317 9.83 -15.43 -13.82
CA LEU A 317 9.58 -14.50 -14.91
C LEU A 317 10.90 -14.08 -15.55
N THR A 318 10.85 -13.73 -16.83
CA THR A 318 11.98 -13.09 -17.51
C THR A 318 11.77 -11.59 -17.56
N ALA A 319 12.85 -10.81 -17.53
CA ALA A 319 12.76 -9.37 -17.76
C ALA A 319 12.12 -9.14 -19.13
N ALA A 320 11.10 -8.28 -19.19
CA ALA A 320 10.49 -7.95 -20.46
C ALA A 320 11.54 -7.27 -21.37
N PRO A 321 11.49 -7.48 -22.70
CA PRO A 321 12.39 -6.82 -23.65
C PRO A 321 12.33 -5.28 -23.55
N ALA A 322 13.05 -4.52 -24.37
CA ALA A 322 12.76 -3.09 -24.47
C ALA A 322 11.31 -2.88 -24.95
N PRO A 323 10.56 -1.88 -24.45
CA PRO A 323 9.23 -1.62 -24.93
C PRO A 323 9.26 -1.20 -26.40
N GLN A 324 8.24 -1.60 -27.15
CA GLN A 324 8.13 -1.30 -28.58
C GLN A 324 7.57 0.10 -28.80
N ALA A 325 6.73 0.58 -27.89
CA ALA A 325 6.37 1.99 -27.79
C ALA A 325 6.26 2.40 -26.33
N ALA A 326 6.53 3.64 -25.97
CA ALA A 326 6.41 4.12 -24.60
C ALA A 326 6.05 5.59 -24.55
N GLY A 327 5.41 6.04 -23.47
CA GLY A 327 5.06 7.45 -23.25
C GLY A 327 4.94 7.78 -21.78
N LYS A 328 4.56 9.04 -21.50
CA LYS A 328 4.28 9.54 -20.16
C LYS A 328 2.88 10.13 -20.07
N LEU A 329 2.28 10.04 -18.91
CA LEU A 329 1.00 10.65 -18.56
C LEU A 329 1.20 11.59 -17.37
N VAL A 330 0.81 12.84 -17.55
CA VAL A 330 0.90 13.89 -16.54
C VAL A 330 -0.43 14.63 -16.42
N ASN A 331 -0.64 15.33 -15.31
CA ASN A 331 -1.69 16.34 -15.21
C ASN A 331 -1.22 17.69 -15.79
N GLU A 332 -2.11 18.70 -15.84
CA GLU A 332 -1.77 20.05 -16.31
C GLU A 332 -0.59 20.72 -15.56
N ALA A 333 -0.31 20.31 -14.33
CA ALA A 333 0.84 20.81 -13.55
C ALA A 333 2.16 20.10 -13.90
N GLY A 334 2.14 19.12 -14.81
CA GLY A 334 3.30 18.29 -15.17
C GLY A 334 3.60 17.18 -14.15
N THR A 335 2.75 16.98 -13.14
CA THR A 335 2.92 15.92 -12.16
C THR A 335 2.53 14.57 -12.79
N PRO A 336 3.33 13.50 -12.59
CA PRO A 336 2.95 12.15 -12.99
C PRO A 336 1.53 11.75 -12.56
N PHE A 337 0.78 11.16 -13.50
CA PHE A 337 -0.57 10.65 -13.22
C PHE A 337 -0.58 9.14 -13.41
N ASN A 338 -0.78 8.40 -12.31
CA ASN A 338 -0.67 6.93 -12.28
C ASN A 338 -2.00 6.19 -12.07
N ASN A 339 -3.10 6.91 -11.81
CA ASN A 339 -4.42 6.32 -11.61
C ASN A 339 -5.18 6.16 -12.93
N ALA A 340 -4.54 5.53 -13.91
CA ALA A 340 -5.07 5.35 -15.25
C ALA A 340 -4.51 4.08 -15.93
N THR A 341 -5.22 3.64 -16.97
CA THR A 341 -4.85 2.50 -17.80
C THR A 341 -4.92 2.88 -19.27
N ILE A 342 -3.87 2.61 -20.05
CA ILE A 342 -3.87 2.76 -21.51
C ILE A 342 -4.52 1.53 -22.14
N MET A 343 -5.67 1.70 -22.78
CA MET A 343 -6.28 0.66 -23.61
C MET A 343 -5.78 0.79 -25.04
N VAL A 344 -5.09 -0.22 -25.55
CA VAL A 344 -4.59 -0.26 -26.93
C VAL A 344 -5.47 -1.16 -27.78
N THR A 345 -5.82 -0.73 -28.98
CA THR A 345 -6.60 -1.49 -29.96
C THR A 345 -5.88 -1.47 -31.32
N SER A 346 -5.68 -2.63 -31.95
CA SER A 346 -5.21 -2.67 -33.34
C SER A 346 -6.36 -2.38 -34.32
N GLU A 347 -6.14 -1.56 -35.34
CA GLU A 347 -7.10 -1.38 -36.42
C GLU A 347 -7.13 -2.62 -37.32
N SER A 348 -8.21 -3.39 -37.25
CA SER A 348 -8.48 -4.51 -38.15
C SER A 348 -9.01 -3.99 -39.48
N LYS A 349 -8.13 -3.47 -40.33
CA LYS A 349 -8.45 -3.29 -41.75
C LYS A 349 -7.45 -4.10 -42.58
N ASP A 350 -7.97 -5.17 -43.19
CA ASP A 350 -7.38 -5.97 -44.29
C ASP A 350 -6.34 -7.07 -44.02
N SER A 351 -5.96 -7.39 -42.77
CA SER A 351 -4.90 -8.41 -42.54
C SER A 351 -5.37 -9.86 -42.34
N GLY A 352 -6.67 -10.13 -42.27
CA GLY A 352 -7.21 -11.45 -41.92
C GLY A 352 -6.91 -11.90 -40.48
N ARG A 353 -6.34 -11.02 -39.63
CA ARG A 353 -6.05 -11.28 -38.22
C ARG A 353 -7.12 -10.63 -37.34
N PRO A 354 -7.53 -11.27 -36.23
CA PRO A 354 -8.45 -10.66 -35.27
C PRO A 354 -7.85 -9.39 -34.66
N ALA A 355 -8.69 -8.38 -34.44
CA ALA A 355 -8.28 -7.17 -33.73
C ALA A 355 -7.82 -7.54 -32.31
N VAL A 356 -6.62 -7.10 -31.95
CA VAL A 356 -6.06 -7.28 -30.61
C VAL A 356 -6.39 -6.06 -29.77
N ARG A 357 -6.89 -6.29 -28.56
CA ARG A 357 -7.11 -5.25 -27.55
C ARG A 357 -6.43 -5.68 -26.24
N PHE A 358 -5.64 -4.78 -25.66
CA PHE A 358 -4.98 -5.01 -24.37
C PHE A 358 -4.89 -3.73 -23.55
N HIS A 359 -4.63 -3.87 -22.26
CA HIS A 359 -4.60 -2.78 -21.29
C HIS A 359 -3.20 -2.69 -20.66
N VAL A 360 -2.67 -1.48 -20.55
CA VAL A 360 -1.35 -1.19 -19.97
C VAL A 360 -1.53 -0.17 -18.84
N PRO A 361 -1.23 -0.52 -17.59
CA PRO A 361 -1.35 0.42 -16.48
C PRO A 361 -0.26 1.49 -16.54
N VAL A 362 -0.61 2.69 -16.08
CA VAL A 362 0.35 3.78 -15.96
C VAL A 362 1.10 3.66 -14.63
N GLN A 363 2.43 3.76 -14.69
CA GLN A 363 3.31 3.56 -13.54
C GLN A 363 3.30 4.78 -12.59
N PRO A 364 3.78 4.64 -11.34
CA PRO A 364 3.84 5.74 -10.37
C PRO A 364 4.56 7.00 -10.86
N ASP A 365 5.54 6.85 -11.76
CA ASP A 365 6.27 7.96 -12.38
C ASP A 365 5.60 8.52 -13.65
N GLY A 366 4.37 8.05 -13.94
CA GLY A 366 3.55 8.45 -15.07
C GLY A 366 3.91 7.73 -16.37
N SER A 367 4.92 6.87 -16.37
CA SER A 367 5.33 6.16 -17.60
C SER A 367 4.36 5.02 -17.96
N PHE A 368 4.24 4.75 -19.25
CA PHE A 368 3.55 3.56 -19.76
C PHE A 368 4.32 2.99 -20.97
N ALA A 369 4.20 1.68 -21.17
CA ALA A 369 5.02 0.94 -22.12
C ALA A 369 4.18 -0.11 -22.87
N LEU A 370 4.09 0.05 -24.19
CA LEU A 370 3.38 -0.86 -25.08
C LEU A 370 4.33 -1.93 -25.63
N ARG A 371 3.84 -3.16 -25.65
CA ARG A 371 4.57 -4.37 -26.06
C ARG A 371 3.59 -5.29 -26.82
N GLY A 372 4.13 -6.30 -27.49
CA GLY A 372 3.33 -7.19 -28.34
C GLY A 372 2.83 -6.52 -29.63
N LEU A 373 3.45 -5.41 -30.03
CA LEU A 373 3.11 -4.70 -31.25
C LEU A 373 3.64 -5.44 -32.48
N VAL A 374 2.85 -5.50 -33.53
CA VAL A 374 3.19 -6.18 -34.79
C VAL A 374 3.55 -5.12 -35.83
N ALA A 375 4.74 -5.23 -36.41
CA ALA A 375 5.22 -4.29 -37.43
C ALA A 375 4.24 -4.21 -38.63
N GLY A 376 4.01 -3.00 -39.13
CA GLY A 376 3.04 -2.69 -40.19
C GLY A 376 1.58 -2.60 -39.71
N THR A 377 1.33 -2.61 -38.40
CA THR A 377 -0.03 -2.53 -37.84
C THR A 377 -0.31 -1.13 -37.33
N HIS A 378 -1.51 -0.62 -37.66
CA HIS A 378 -2.04 0.62 -37.11
C HIS A 378 -2.68 0.33 -35.75
N TYR A 379 -2.33 1.11 -34.73
CA TYR A 379 -2.88 1.02 -33.40
C TYR A 379 -3.54 2.33 -33.01
N SER A 380 -4.61 2.23 -32.22
CA SER A 380 -5.13 3.34 -31.43
C SER A 380 -4.95 3.02 -29.95
N TYR A 381 -4.81 4.05 -29.12
CA TYR A 381 -4.83 3.91 -27.68
C TYR A 381 -5.61 5.03 -26.99
N ASP A 382 -6.30 4.68 -25.91
CA ASP A 382 -7.13 5.56 -25.10
C ASP A 382 -6.69 5.48 -23.64
N VAL A 383 -6.65 6.58 -22.89
CA VAL A 383 -6.42 6.53 -21.44
C VAL A 383 -7.76 6.36 -20.72
N ILE A 384 -7.89 5.28 -19.97
CA ILE A 384 -9.03 4.95 -19.13
C ILE A 384 -8.74 5.42 -17.70
N THR A 385 -9.56 6.34 -17.19
CA THR A 385 -9.57 6.75 -15.78
C THR A 385 -10.77 6.13 -15.04
N PRO A 386 -10.67 5.86 -13.73
CA PRO A 386 -11.70 5.14 -12.97
C PRO A 386 -12.93 6.02 -12.68
N HIS A 387 -13.84 6.17 -13.65
CA HIS A 387 -15.15 6.83 -13.45
C HIS A 387 -16.27 6.01 -14.12
N TRP A 388 -16.95 5.15 -13.34
CA TRP A 388 -17.93 4.18 -13.88
C TRP A 388 -19.39 4.66 -13.89
N THR A 389 -19.70 5.85 -13.33
CA THR A 389 -21.09 6.28 -13.10
C THR A 389 -21.38 7.72 -13.51
N ARG A 390 -20.97 8.69 -12.69
CA ARG A 390 -21.13 10.13 -12.92
C ARG A 390 -19.77 10.81 -12.74
N PRO A 391 -19.22 11.47 -13.77
CA PRO A 391 -17.97 12.21 -13.62
C PRO A 391 -18.13 13.34 -12.60
N SER A 392 -17.13 13.55 -11.74
CA SER A 392 -17.08 14.70 -10.83
C SER A 392 -16.32 15.85 -11.47
N LEU A 393 -16.67 17.09 -11.11
CA LEU A 393 -15.84 18.24 -11.48
C LEU A 393 -14.48 18.12 -10.78
N GLY A 394 -13.39 18.36 -11.52
CA GLY A 394 -12.02 18.21 -11.03
C GLY A 394 -11.43 16.80 -11.16
N ASP A 395 -12.25 15.77 -11.45
CA ASP A 395 -11.75 14.45 -11.84
C ASP A 395 -11.03 14.54 -13.19
N TYR A 396 -10.18 13.57 -13.51
CA TYR A 396 -9.44 13.56 -14.77
C TYR A 396 -10.07 12.57 -15.75
N THR A 397 -10.15 12.99 -17.00
CA THR A 397 -10.56 12.12 -18.11
C THR A 397 -9.63 12.42 -19.27
N ASP A 398 -9.22 11.39 -19.97
CA ASP A 398 -8.68 11.58 -21.29
C ASP A 398 -9.84 11.68 -22.27
N LEU A 399 -9.71 12.65 -23.16
CA LEU A 399 -10.73 13.00 -24.13
C LEU A 399 -10.33 12.53 -25.53
N PHE A 400 -9.23 11.78 -25.64
CA PHE A 400 -8.56 11.54 -26.91
C PHE A 400 -8.32 10.05 -27.15
N SER A 401 -8.50 9.65 -28.42
CA SER A 401 -7.93 8.42 -28.95
C SER A 401 -6.71 8.80 -29.76
N HIS A 402 -5.57 8.21 -29.43
CA HIS A 402 -4.30 8.47 -30.09
C HIS A 402 -3.98 7.34 -31.05
N ALA A 403 -3.66 7.65 -32.31
CA ALA A 403 -3.33 6.63 -33.29
C ALA A 403 -1.84 6.70 -33.66
N PHE A 404 -1.24 5.54 -33.92
CA PHE A 404 0.11 5.45 -34.46
C PHE A 404 0.27 4.18 -35.30
N GLU A 405 1.16 4.21 -36.30
CA GLU A 405 1.57 3.02 -37.03
C GLU A 405 2.87 2.47 -36.42
N TYR A 406 2.87 1.19 -36.05
CA TYR A 406 4.08 0.57 -35.54
C TYR A 406 4.89 -0.02 -36.70
N SER A 407 6.02 0.59 -37.03
CA SER A 407 6.89 0.17 -38.15
C SER A 407 7.87 -0.97 -37.82
N GLY A 408 7.96 -1.37 -36.54
CA GLY A 408 8.95 -2.34 -36.05
C GLY A 408 10.14 -1.73 -35.30
N ALA A 409 10.29 -0.40 -35.33
CA ALA A 409 11.26 0.34 -34.51
C ALA A 409 10.62 0.83 -33.19
N ILE A 410 11.44 1.11 -32.18
CA ILE A 410 10.97 1.68 -30.90
C ILE A 410 10.31 3.05 -31.19
N VAL A 411 9.10 3.25 -30.67
CA VAL A 411 8.32 4.49 -30.81
C VAL A 411 8.25 5.25 -29.49
N ASP A 412 8.58 6.53 -29.50
CA ASP A 412 8.26 7.44 -28.41
C ASP A 412 6.88 8.06 -28.68
N LEU A 413 5.92 7.77 -27.80
CA LEU A 413 4.54 8.28 -27.83
C LEU A 413 4.42 9.65 -27.14
N GLY A 414 5.51 10.18 -26.58
CA GLY A 414 5.57 11.49 -25.98
C GLY A 414 4.88 11.60 -24.62
N THR A 415 4.58 12.83 -24.23
CA THR A 415 3.90 13.15 -22.96
C THR A 415 2.45 13.54 -23.22
N LEU A 416 1.53 12.77 -22.65
CA LEU A 416 0.10 13.01 -22.64
C LEU A 416 -0.26 13.83 -21.39
N THR A 417 -1.06 14.88 -21.58
CA THR A 417 -1.52 15.75 -20.48
C THR A 417 -3.02 15.57 -20.28
N LEU A 418 -3.41 15.15 -19.07
CA LEU A 418 -4.81 15.06 -18.69
C LEU A 418 -5.34 16.42 -18.21
N HIS A 419 -6.53 16.75 -18.67
CA HIS A 419 -7.27 17.94 -18.26
C HIS A 419 -8.37 17.55 -17.26
N PRO A 420 -8.59 18.35 -16.21
CA PRO A 420 -9.68 18.11 -15.28
C PRO A 420 -11.04 18.33 -15.96
N ILE A 421 -12.04 17.60 -15.51
CA ILE A 421 -13.42 17.79 -15.91
C ILE A 421 -13.89 19.14 -15.37
N GLN A 422 -14.17 20.04 -16.29
CA GLN A 422 -14.59 21.41 -16.07
C GLN A 422 -16.09 21.61 -16.23
N LEU A 423 -16.74 20.72 -17.00
CA LEU A 423 -18.16 20.75 -17.27
C LEU A 423 -18.67 19.31 -17.47
N ARG A 424 -19.90 19.06 -17.05
CA ARG A 424 -20.56 17.77 -17.22
C ARG A 424 -21.74 17.93 -18.16
N GLY A 425 -22.16 16.83 -18.75
CA GLY A 425 -23.46 16.78 -19.38
C GLY A 425 -24.09 15.40 -19.44
N THR A 426 -25.30 15.38 -19.98
CA THR A 426 -26.10 14.17 -20.16
C THR A 426 -26.58 14.03 -21.60
N ILE A 427 -26.76 12.78 -22.04
CA ILE A 427 -27.36 12.42 -23.32
C ILE A 427 -28.53 11.48 -23.03
N LYS A 428 -29.72 11.86 -23.50
CA LYS A 428 -30.95 11.09 -23.29
C LYS A 428 -31.85 11.05 -24.52
N ASP A 429 -32.74 10.06 -24.60
CA ASP A 429 -33.82 10.04 -25.59
C ASP A 429 -34.97 10.99 -25.20
N ASN A 430 -35.91 11.20 -26.10
CA ASN A 430 -37.11 12.01 -25.87
C ASN A 430 -37.98 11.56 -24.68
N ALA A 431 -37.84 10.32 -24.22
CA ALA A 431 -38.52 9.80 -23.04
C ALA A 431 -37.68 9.93 -21.76
N GLY A 432 -36.52 10.56 -21.83
CA GLY A 432 -35.62 10.82 -20.72
C GLY A 432 -34.70 9.66 -20.36
N HIS A 433 -34.65 8.59 -21.16
CA HIS A 433 -33.75 7.46 -20.89
C HIS A 433 -32.32 7.83 -21.30
N PRO A 434 -31.31 7.49 -20.48
CA PRO A 434 -29.91 7.74 -20.82
C PRO A 434 -29.49 6.98 -22.07
N LEU A 435 -28.65 7.60 -22.90
CA LEU A 435 -28.13 7.02 -24.13
C LEU A 435 -26.62 7.01 -24.16
N SER A 436 -26.03 5.94 -24.69
CA SER A 436 -24.60 5.88 -25.00
C SER A 436 -24.30 6.49 -26.36
N ALA A 437 -23.60 7.63 -26.37
CA ALA A 437 -23.13 8.29 -27.59
C ALA A 437 -21.77 8.96 -27.35
N SER A 438 -21.04 9.26 -28.42
CA SER A 438 -19.82 10.06 -28.36
C SER A 438 -20.12 11.55 -28.57
N VAL A 439 -19.37 12.44 -27.91
CA VAL A 439 -19.49 13.89 -28.07
C VAL A 439 -18.19 14.49 -28.61
N VAL A 440 -18.27 15.68 -29.20
CA VAL A 440 -17.12 16.45 -29.70
C VAL A 440 -17.28 17.87 -29.20
N LEU A 441 -16.20 18.40 -28.62
CA LEU A 441 -16.09 19.80 -28.22
C LEU A 441 -15.23 20.56 -29.21
N LYS A 442 -15.76 21.65 -29.77
CA LYS A 442 -15.05 22.55 -30.70
C LYS A 442 -14.93 23.95 -30.11
N ASP A 443 -13.82 24.61 -30.40
CA ASP A 443 -13.62 26.03 -30.11
C ASP A 443 -14.40 26.94 -31.09
N ALA A 444 -14.33 28.24 -30.87
CA ALA A 444 -14.97 29.25 -31.73
C ALA A 444 -14.47 29.24 -33.19
N SER A 445 -13.27 28.71 -33.44
CA SER A 445 -12.69 28.56 -34.79
C SER A 445 -13.12 27.26 -35.47
N GLY A 446 -13.89 26.42 -34.78
CA GLY A 446 -14.31 25.11 -35.27
C GLY A 446 -13.25 24.02 -35.11
N ASN A 447 -12.11 24.32 -34.47
CA ASN A 447 -11.11 23.32 -34.12
C ASN A 447 -11.64 22.49 -32.97
N THR A 448 -11.46 21.17 -33.04
CA THR A 448 -11.68 20.35 -31.85
C THR A 448 -10.68 20.77 -30.78
N ILE A 449 -11.14 20.99 -29.54
CA ILE A 449 -10.27 21.20 -28.38
C ILE A 449 -9.67 19.83 -28.03
N ALA A 450 -8.70 19.43 -28.86
CA ALA A 450 -8.00 18.14 -28.90
C ALA A 450 -6.99 18.18 -30.07
N VAL A 451 -5.81 18.82 -29.94
CA VAL A 451 -4.84 18.88 -31.05
C VAL A 451 -4.01 17.60 -31.09
N SER A 452 -3.95 16.94 -32.25
CA SER A 452 -2.74 16.23 -32.68
C SER A 452 -2.08 17.00 -33.83
N SER A 453 -0.75 16.89 -33.91
CA SER A 453 0.10 17.41 -34.98
C SER A 453 0.04 16.59 -36.29
N ASP A 454 -0.85 15.60 -36.40
CA ASP A 454 -1.00 14.72 -37.58
C ASP A 454 -2.44 14.65 -38.16
N GLY A 455 -3.41 15.42 -37.63
CA GLY A 455 -4.60 15.80 -38.40
C GLY A 455 -5.71 14.76 -38.57
N ARG A 456 -5.90 13.80 -37.65
CA ARG A 456 -7.12 12.97 -37.61
C ARG A 456 -7.82 13.07 -36.26
N ALA A 457 -8.94 13.80 -36.24
CA ALA A 457 -9.78 14.02 -35.07
C ALA A 457 -10.76 12.86 -34.84
N THR A 458 -10.87 12.39 -33.60
CA THR A 458 -11.97 11.53 -33.12
C THR A 458 -12.35 11.87 -31.68
N ALA A 459 -13.67 11.86 -31.45
CA ALA A 459 -14.49 12.24 -30.29
C ALA A 459 -13.90 12.32 -28.85
N VAL A 460 -14.39 13.34 -28.14
CA VAL A 460 -14.33 13.55 -26.68
C VAL A 460 -15.20 12.47 -25.99
N THR A 461 -14.64 11.80 -24.98
CA THR A 461 -14.89 10.38 -24.65
C THR A 461 -16.26 9.96 -24.09
N SER A 462 -16.57 8.69 -24.39
CA SER A 462 -17.21 7.63 -23.58
C SER A 462 -18.39 7.99 -22.64
N VAL A 463 -19.61 7.71 -23.11
CA VAL A 463 -20.74 7.45 -22.21
C VAL A 463 -20.65 6.04 -21.63
N ILE A 464 -20.38 5.95 -20.33
CA ILE A 464 -20.45 4.68 -19.58
C ILE A 464 -21.84 4.59 -18.95
N GLY A 465 -22.71 3.75 -19.53
CA GLY A 465 -23.91 3.13 -18.94
C GLY A 465 -25.08 4.01 -18.47
N ALA A 466 -24.86 5.27 -18.09
CA ALA A 466 -25.83 6.13 -17.41
C ALA A 466 -26.10 7.47 -18.12
N GLY A 467 -25.59 7.65 -19.35
CA GLY A 467 -25.86 8.84 -20.17
C GLY A 467 -25.03 10.07 -19.84
N TYR A 468 -24.03 10.00 -18.94
CA TYR A 468 -23.19 11.15 -18.58
C TYR A 468 -21.94 11.27 -19.46
N PHE A 469 -21.47 12.51 -19.65
CA PHE A 469 -20.15 12.85 -20.20
C PHE A 469 -19.50 13.98 -19.41
N GLY A 470 -18.16 14.08 -19.49
CA GLY A 470 -17.36 15.16 -18.92
C GLY A 470 -16.56 15.88 -20.01
N LEU A 471 -16.36 17.18 -19.86
CA LEU A 471 -15.60 18.05 -20.76
C LEU A 471 -14.52 18.79 -19.97
N GLY A 472 -13.32 18.90 -20.52
CA GLY A 472 -12.16 19.60 -19.96
C GLY A 472 -11.36 20.33 -21.04
N GLY A 473 -10.29 21.03 -20.65
CA GLY A 473 -9.41 21.77 -21.57
C GLY A 473 -9.98 23.10 -22.10
N MET A 474 -11.07 23.58 -21.52
CA MET A 474 -11.69 24.86 -21.83
C MET A 474 -11.03 26.01 -21.07
N ILE A 475 -11.01 27.18 -21.70
CA ILE A 475 -10.51 28.44 -21.18
C ILE A 475 -11.71 29.33 -20.86
N GLU A 476 -11.72 29.90 -19.66
CA GLU A 476 -12.81 30.77 -19.21
C GLU A 476 -12.97 31.99 -20.13
N GLY A 477 -14.21 32.31 -20.49
CA GLY A 477 -14.56 33.39 -21.41
C GLY A 477 -14.50 33.03 -22.90
N GLN A 478 -14.05 31.83 -23.27
CA GLN A 478 -14.08 31.37 -24.66
C GLN A 478 -15.38 30.64 -25.02
N ALA A 479 -15.77 30.75 -26.29
CA ALA A 479 -16.94 30.08 -26.83
C ALA A 479 -16.59 28.69 -27.34
N TYR A 480 -17.47 27.73 -27.03
CA TYR A 480 -17.35 26.33 -27.42
C TYR A 480 -18.65 25.79 -27.97
N THR A 481 -18.56 24.76 -28.80
CA THR A 481 -19.71 24.01 -29.33
C THR A 481 -19.56 22.52 -29.04
N VAL A 482 -20.53 21.94 -28.34
CA VAL A 482 -20.61 20.48 -28.12
C VAL A 482 -21.58 19.84 -29.12
N THR A 483 -21.16 18.74 -29.74
CA THR A 483 -21.94 18.00 -30.75
C THR A 483 -21.86 16.50 -30.47
N ALA A 484 -22.98 15.78 -30.49
CA ALA A 484 -22.94 14.32 -30.47
C ALA A 484 -22.64 13.76 -31.88
N THR A 485 -21.81 12.74 -31.99
CA THR A 485 -21.26 12.28 -33.29
C THR A 485 -21.67 10.87 -33.70
N THR A 486 -22.21 10.06 -32.79
CA THR A 486 -22.63 8.68 -33.08
C THR A 486 -24.15 8.55 -33.14
N GLN A 487 -24.69 8.04 -34.25
CA GLN A 487 -26.10 7.64 -34.32
C GLN A 487 -26.32 6.38 -33.50
N VAL A 488 -27.26 6.42 -32.56
CA VAL A 488 -27.64 5.25 -31.76
C VAL A 488 -28.80 4.53 -32.47
N MET A 489 -28.59 3.25 -32.77
CA MET A 489 -29.63 2.38 -33.32
C MET A 489 -30.27 1.60 -32.17
N LYS A 490 -31.54 1.87 -31.84
CA LYS A 490 -32.28 1.15 -30.81
C LYS A 490 -33.09 0.03 -31.46
N LYS A 491 -32.97 -1.19 -30.95
CA LYS A 491 -33.87 -2.29 -31.32
C LYS A 491 -35.24 -2.02 -30.68
N THR A 492 -36.22 -1.66 -31.50
CA THR A 492 -37.51 -1.16 -31.01
C THR A 492 -38.58 -2.22 -30.95
N LYS A 493 -38.65 -3.12 -31.94
CA LYS A 493 -39.68 -4.18 -31.96
C LYS A 493 -39.34 -5.30 -32.95
N THR A 494 -39.67 -6.54 -32.59
CA THR A 494 -39.73 -7.65 -33.56
C THR A 494 -41.19 -7.91 -33.92
N VAL A 495 -41.53 -7.83 -35.21
CA VAL A 495 -42.87 -8.17 -35.72
C VAL A 495 -42.69 -9.20 -36.83
N ASN A 496 -43.36 -10.35 -36.71
CA ASN A 496 -43.26 -11.47 -37.66
C ASN A 496 -41.81 -11.90 -37.97
N GLY A 497 -40.95 -11.96 -36.94
CA GLY A 497 -39.55 -12.35 -37.09
C GLY A 497 -38.63 -11.25 -37.64
N ILE A 498 -39.17 -10.10 -38.09
CA ILE A 498 -38.39 -8.96 -38.57
C ILE A 498 -38.14 -8.00 -37.41
N THR A 499 -36.86 -7.75 -37.14
CA THR A 499 -36.44 -6.75 -36.16
C THR A 499 -36.39 -5.37 -36.80
N TYR A 500 -37.18 -4.45 -36.28
CA TYR A 500 -37.14 -3.04 -36.65
C TYR A 500 -36.12 -2.31 -35.76
N LEU A 501 -35.24 -1.56 -36.39
CA LEU A 501 -34.27 -0.69 -35.74
C LEU A 501 -34.76 0.76 -35.87
N GLN A 502 -34.88 1.45 -34.75
CA GLN A 502 -35.09 2.90 -34.73
C GLN A 502 -33.72 3.58 -34.76
N ARG A 503 -33.50 4.43 -35.76
CA ARG A 503 -32.37 5.35 -35.81
C ARG A 503 -32.78 6.62 -35.05
N LEU A 504 -32.06 6.96 -34.00
CA LEU A 504 -32.25 8.23 -33.30
C LEU A 504 -31.52 9.35 -34.06
N GLU A 505 -32.16 10.50 -34.19
CA GLU A 505 -31.53 11.69 -34.76
C GLU A 505 -30.58 12.33 -33.75
N LEU A 506 -29.45 12.82 -34.27
CA LEU A 506 -28.47 13.51 -33.44
C LEU A 506 -29.08 14.81 -32.86
N PRO A 507 -28.78 15.14 -31.60
CA PRO A 507 -29.20 16.38 -30.99
C PRO A 507 -28.58 17.56 -31.74
N LYS A 508 -29.25 18.72 -31.71
CA LYS A 508 -28.64 19.96 -32.22
C LYS A 508 -27.38 20.28 -31.41
N PRO A 509 -26.31 20.77 -32.05
CA PRO A 509 -25.13 21.26 -31.33
C PRO A 509 -25.51 22.35 -30.31
N ILE A 510 -24.84 22.35 -29.17
CA ILE A 510 -25.02 23.39 -28.13
C ILE A 510 -23.77 24.26 -28.13
N THR A 511 -23.96 25.57 -28.34
CA THR A 511 -22.90 26.57 -28.24
C THR A 511 -23.02 27.33 -26.93
N PHE A 512 -21.92 27.50 -26.22
CA PHE A 512 -21.85 28.20 -24.93
C PHE A 512 -20.53 28.94 -24.74
N VAL A 513 -20.50 29.95 -23.88
CA VAL A 513 -19.27 30.56 -23.38
C VAL A 513 -18.92 29.90 -22.06
N TYR A 514 -17.72 29.32 -21.95
CA TYR A 514 -17.32 28.63 -20.74
C TYR A 514 -17.08 29.61 -19.58
N ALA A 515 -17.67 29.33 -18.43
CA ALA A 515 -17.43 30.02 -17.17
C ALA A 515 -17.26 29.00 -16.06
N LYS A 516 -16.39 29.29 -15.09
CA LYS A 516 -16.15 28.35 -13.98
C LYS A 516 -17.43 28.19 -13.15
N GLY A 517 -17.81 26.94 -12.87
CA GLY A 517 -19.03 26.63 -12.12
C GLY A 517 -20.33 26.69 -12.94
N MET A 518 -20.23 26.67 -14.27
CA MET A 518 -21.38 26.53 -15.17
C MET A 518 -22.19 25.26 -14.85
N ALA A 519 -23.51 25.35 -15.02
CA ALA A 519 -24.43 24.22 -14.83
C ALA A 519 -24.20 23.11 -15.88
N ASP A 520 -24.57 21.87 -15.52
CA ASP A 520 -24.48 20.71 -16.41
C ASP A 520 -25.28 20.94 -17.72
N ILE A 521 -24.75 20.48 -18.85
CA ILE A 521 -25.40 20.57 -20.18
C ILE A 521 -26.22 19.32 -20.47
N GLU A 522 -27.35 19.47 -21.15
CA GLU A 522 -28.20 18.34 -21.54
C GLU A 522 -28.40 18.26 -23.06
N LEU A 523 -28.11 17.09 -23.64
CA LEU A 523 -28.34 16.75 -25.05
C LEU A 523 -29.51 15.75 -25.17
N VAL A 524 -30.54 16.10 -25.93
CA VAL A 524 -31.72 15.24 -26.16
C VAL A 524 -31.73 14.74 -27.60
N MET A 525 -31.59 13.42 -27.79
CA MET A 525 -31.71 12.76 -29.10
C MET A 525 -33.18 12.57 -29.47
N ASN A 526 -33.51 12.91 -30.72
CA ASN A 526 -34.90 12.86 -31.22
C ASN A 526 -35.29 11.53 -31.85
#